data_AF-A0A1F7PMU0-F1
#
_entry.id   AF-A0A1F7PMU0-F1
#
_cell.length_a   1.000
_cell.length_b   1.000
_cell.length_c   1.000
_cell.angle_alpha   90.00
_cell.angle_beta   90.00
_cell.angle_gamma   90.00
#
_symmetry.space_group_name_H-M   'P 1'
#
loop_
_entity.id
_entity.type
_entity.pdbx_description
1 polymer ?
#
loop_
_entity_poly.entity_id
_entity_poly.type
_entity_poly.pdbx_seq_one_letter_code
_entity_poly.pdbx_strand_id
1 'polypeptide(L)'
;MLSIARERPVAPITLAVLTLVDRIARQLALDYLVTGAMAKDLVLYGVFGLDAGRATLDVDLAVALDSWQQFDVVKARLVETGAFTPDGRVMHRLVYRGGMGQRGYPLDLLPFGGIEQRPNEIAWPPDLSIVMNVAGYREALAAAEEVEVHPGFVVRVVSLPGLAIVKLFAWADRGADTPKDALDLATLPRQYSGAGNEDRLFGEEIGLLEALSYKLDLAGARLLGKDAARVATPETRHQILALLDDAGRRDRLLRDMARAFRGAEDPIAEAEASIAQFKTGIGGA
;
A
#
# COMPACT_ATOMS: atom_id res chain seq x y z
N MET A 1 -13.59 6.67 -10.16
CA MET A 1 -12.69 7.82 -9.98
C MET A 1 -13.04 8.48 -8.66
N LEU A 2 -12.07 8.55 -7.75
CA LEU A 2 -12.17 9.20 -6.44
C LEU A 2 -11.56 10.61 -6.52
N SER A 3 -11.96 11.50 -5.63
CA SER A 3 -11.37 12.85 -5.54
C SER A 3 -11.02 13.19 -4.09
N ILE A 4 -9.87 13.83 -3.89
CA ILE A 4 -9.48 14.34 -2.57
C ILE A 4 -10.45 15.46 -2.15
N ALA A 5 -10.91 15.42 -0.90
CA ALA A 5 -11.78 16.43 -0.34
C ALA A 5 -11.10 17.81 -0.30
N ARG A 6 -11.82 18.88 -0.62
CA ARG A 6 -11.26 20.24 -0.73
C ARG A 6 -10.65 20.75 0.57
N GLU A 7 -11.23 20.33 1.69
CA GLU A 7 -10.81 20.65 3.05
C GLU A 7 -9.62 19.81 3.55
N ARG A 8 -9.19 18.80 2.77
CA ARG A 8 -8.03 17.93 3.06
C ARG A 8 -7.06 17.92 1.88
N PRO A 9 -6.57 19.08 1.41
CA PRO A 9 -5.72 19.14 0.22
C PRO A 9 -4.44 18.34 0.45
N VAL A 10 -3.97 17.69 -0.62
CA VAL A 10 -2.66 17.03 -0.61
C VAL A 10 -1.58 18.06 -0.31
N ALA A 11 -0.64 17.70 0.57
CA ALA A 11 0.44 18.60 0.97
C ALA A 11 1.20 19.10 -0.28
N PRO A 12 1.55 20.40 -0.38
CA PRO A 12 2.18 20.95 -1.58
C PRO A 12 3.45 20.22 -2.03
N ILE A 13 4.25 19.72 -1.08
CA ILE A 13 5.46 18.96 -1.38
C ILE A 13 5.16 17.60 -2.02
N THR A 14 4.13 16.90 -1.52
CA THR A 14 3.66 15.64 -2.07
C THR A 14 3.08 15.84 -3.46
N LEU A 15 2.25 16.88 -3.65
CA LEU A 15 1.70 17.23 -4.96
C LEU A 15 2.80 17.55 -5.98
N ALA A 16 3.86 18.27 -5.58
CA ALA A 16 4.99 18.57 -6.45
C ALA A 16 5.75 17.29 -6.87
N VAL A 17 5.99 16.37 -5.94
CA VAL A 17 6.63 15.07 -6.24
C VAL A 17 5.77 14.25 -7.20
N LEU A 18 4.48 14.10 -6.91
CA LEU A 18 3.54 13.36 -7.76
C LEU A 18 3.46 13.95 -9.17
N THR A 19 3.43 15.27 -9.29
CA THR A 19 3.39 15.98 -10.60
C THR A 19 4.64 15.70 -11.43
N LEU A 20 5.83 15.76 -10.81
CA LEU A 20 7.09 15.52 -11.52
C LEU A 20 7.20 14.06 -11.95
N VAL A 21 6.83 13.13 -11.08
CA VAL A 21 6.83 11.70 -11.36
C VAL A 21 5.86 11.37 -12.48
N ASP A 22 4.59 11.79 -12.39
CA ASP A 22 3.57 11.50 -13.40
C ASP A 22 4.04 11.98 -14.78
N ARG A 23 4.58 13.20 -14.85
CA ARG A 23 5.15 13.76 -16.08
C ARG A 23 6.28 12.88 -16.65
N ILE A 24 7.23 12.43 -15.82
CA ILE A 24 8.34 11.59 -16.28
C ILE A 24 7.85 10.19 -16.68
N ALA A 25 6.98 9.56 -15.90
CA ALA A 25 6.41 8.25 -16.22
C ALA A 25 5.66 8.28 -17.56
N ARG A 26 4.82 9.30 -17.80
CA ARG A 26 4.13 9.49 -19.08
C ARG A 26 5.09 9.69 -20.25
N GLN A 27 6.14 10.49 -20.09
CA GLN A 27 7.15 10.70 -21.13
C GLN A 27 7.90 9.42 -21.49
N LEU A 28 8.07 8.52 -20.52
CA LEU A 28 8.73 7.23 -20.71
C LEU A 28 7.73 6.11 -21.08
N ALA A 29 6.44 6.42 -21.18
CA ALA A 29 5.36 5.45 -21.40
C ALA A 29 5.38 4.29 -20.38
N LEU A 30 5.66 4.61 -19.12
CA LEU A 30 5.70 3.64 -18.02
C LEU A 30 4.44 3.72 -17.17
N ASP A 31 3.92 2.56 -16.79
CA ASP A 31 2.90 2.44 -15.76
C ASP A 31 3.54 2.56 -14.37
N TYR A 32 2.88 3.31 -13.50
CA TYR A 32 3.27 3.44 -12.10
C TYR A 32 2.04 3.42 -11.19
N LEU A 33 2.31 3.19 -9.90
CA LEU A 33 1.31 3.10 -8.86
C LEU A 33 1.81 3.80 -7.59
N VAL A 34 1.07 4.80 -7.11
CA VAL A 34 1.29 5.33 -5.76
C VAL A 34 0.91 4.27 -4.75
N THR A 35 1.83 3.88 -3.88
CA THR A 35 1.66 2.78 -2.93
C THR A 35 2.11 3.18 -1.52
N GLY A 36 2.25 2.20 -0.63
CA GLY A 36 2.77 2.39 0.70
C GLY A 36 1.88 3.24 1.59
N ALA A 37 2.48 3.93 2.55
CA ALA A 37 1.73 4.72 3.53
C ALA A 37 1.07 5.95 2.89
N MET A 38 1.66 6.52 1.83
CA MET A 38 1.07 7.64 1.10
C MET A 38 -0.26 7.28 0.45
N ALA A 39 -0.36 6.09 -0.18
CA ALA A 39 -1.62 5.65 -0.78
C ALA A 39 -2.75 5.52 0.25
N LYS A 40 -2.43 4.96 1.42
CA LYS A 40 -3.37 4.90 2.55
C LYS A 40 -3.81 6.30 2.99
N ASP A 41 -2.88 7.24 3.13
CA ASP A 41 -3.19 8.62 3.55
C ASP A 41 -4.07 9.35 2.52
N LEU A 42 -3.77 9.19 1.22
CA LEU A 42 -4.58 9.77 0.14
C LEU A 42 -6.02 9.22 0.16
N VAL A 43 -6.19 7.91 0.30
CA VAL A 43 -7.51 7.28 0.21
C VAL A 43 -8.30 7.43 1.52
N LEU A 44 -7.75 6.97 2.65
CA LEU A 44 -8.49 7.00 3.92
C LEU A 44 -8.74 8.42 4.39
N TYR A 45 -7.69 9.23 4.52
CA TYR A 45 -7.84 10.60 5.02
C TYR A 45 -8.28 11.56 3.92
N GLY A 46 -7.58 11.58 2.78
CA GLY A 46 -7.83 12.55 1.72
C GLY A 46 -9.21 12.41 1.06
N VAL A 47 -9.61 11.19 0.67
CA VAL A 47 -10.91 10.93 0.02
C VAL A 47 -12.02 10.77 1.06
N PHE A 48 -11.85 9.84 2.01
CA PHE A 48 -12.94 9.45 2.91
C PHE A 48 -12.96 10.19 4.26
N GLY A 49 -11.94 10.97 4.58
CA GLY A 49 -11.88 11.70 5.85
C GLY A 49 -11.70 10.86 7.10
N LEU A 50 -11.21 9.63 6.93
CA LEU A 50 -10.99 8.66 7.99
C LEU A 50 -9.60 8.80 8.61
N ASP A 51 -9.43 8.24 9.80
CA ASP A 51 -8.13 8.16 10.46
C ASP A 51 -7.22 7.16 9.74
N ALA A 52 -6.21 7.69 9.04
CA ALA A 52 -5.16 6.91 8.38
C ALA A 52 -4.03 6.49 9.34
N GLY A 53 -4.09 6.90 10.61
CA GLY A 53 -3.07 6.66 11.62
C GLY A 53 -1.89 7.62 11.47
N ARG A 54 -0.66 7.08 11.52
CA ARG A 54 0.57 7.89 11.46
C ARG A 54 0.75 8.50 10.07
N ALA A 55 0.77 9.82 10.00
CA ALA A 55 1.12 10.57 8.79
C ALA A 55 2.48 10.12 8.23
N THR A 56 2.55 9.92 6.91
CA THR A 56 3.80 9.57 6.25
C THR A 56 4.57 10.79 5.74
N LEU A 57 5.90 10.67 5.66
CA LEU A 57 6.81 11.74 5.23
C LEU A 57 7.66 11.31 4.04
N ASP A 58 7.22 10.28 3.32
CA ASP A 58 7.81 9.73 2.12
C ASP A 58 6.71 9.37 1.12
N VAL A 59 7.10 9.16 -0.14
CA VAL A 59 6.23 8.65 -1.20
C VAL A 59 6.85 7.37 -1.75
N ASP A 60 6.10 6.28 -1.68
CA ASP A 60 6.44 5.02 -2.33
C ASP A 60 5.74 4.95 -3.70
N LEU A 61 6.50 4.66 -4.75
CA LEU A 61 6.00 4.47 -6.10
C LEU A 61 6.42 3.11 -6.62
N ALA A 62 5.44 2.25 -6.90
CA ALA A 62 5.73 1.06 -7.68
C ALA A 62 5.81 1.44 -9.17
N VAL A 63 6.83 0.99 -9.88
CA VAL A 63 7.04 1.27 -11.31
C VAL A 63 7.16 -0.04 -12.07
N ALA A 64 6.31 -0.24 -13.07
CA ALA A 64 6.36 -1.42 -13.93
C ALA A 64 7.48 -1.24 -14.97
N LEU A 65 8.43 -2.19 -15.01
CA LEU A 65 9.63 -2.09 -15.82
C LEU A 65 9.94 -3.44 -16.49
N ASP A 66 10.46 -3.38 -17.70
CA ASP A 66 10.94 -4.52 -18.48
C ASP A 66 12.43 -4.77 -18.29
N SER A 67 13.18 -3.80 -17.76
CA SER A 67 14.62 -3.95 -17.54
C SER A 67 15.17 -3.01 -16.47
N TRP A 68 16.32 -3.37 -15.89
CA TRP A 68 17.08 -2.50 -14.98
C TRP A 68 17.57 -1.22 -15.67
N GLN A 69 17.82 -1.25 -16.97
CA GLN A 69 18.17 -0.04 -17.73
C GLN A 69 17.02 0.96 -17.73
N GLN A 70 15.75 0.52 -17.80
CA GLN A 70 14.61 1.43 -17.66
C GLN A 70 14.56 2.04 -16.26
N PHE A 71 14.89 1.28 -15.21
CA PHE A 71 14.99 1.82 -13.84
C PHE A 71 16.04 2.95 -13.75
N ASP A 72 17.22 2.74 -14.33
CA ASP A 72 18.28 3.74 -14.36
C ASP A 72 17.84 4.99 -15.15
N VAL A 73 17.14 4.82 -16.27
CA VAL A 73 16.57 5.92 -17.04
C VAL A 73 15.56 6.72 -16.22
N VAL A 74 14.62 6.08 -15.52
CA VAL A 74 13.64 6.78 -14.66
C VAL A 74 14.36 7.64 -13.61
N LYS A 75 15.35 7.06 -12.92
CA LYS A 75 16.14 7.78 -11.91
C LYS A 75 16.90 8.96 -12.53
N ALA A 76 17.57 8.74 -13.65
CA ALA A 76 18.32 9.80 -14.34
C ALA A 76 17.39 10.96 -14.75
N ARG A 77 16.25 10.66 -15.39
CA ARG A 77 15.28 11.66 -15.83
C ARG A 77 14.67 12.46 -14.67
N LEU A 78 14.45 11.84 -13.52
CA LEU A 78 14.02 12.54 -12.31
C LEU A 78 15.12 13.46 -11.76
N VAL A 79 16.37 13.01 -11.72
CA VAL A 79 17.52 13.81 -11.26
C VAL A 79 17.80 15.00 -12.21
N GLU A 80 17.69 14.80 -13.51
CA GLU A 80 17.85 15.84 -14.55
C GLU A 80 16.88 17.02 -14.40
N THR A 81 15.75 16.83 -13.69
CA THR A 81 14.85 17.95 -13.36
C THR A 81 15.50 18.99 -12.44
N GLY A 82 16.63 18.66 -11.80
CA GLY A 82 17.27 19.45 -10.75
C GLY A 82 16.54 19.40 -9.40
N ALA A 83 15.37 18.75 -9.32
CA ALA A 83 14.56 18.68 -8.12
C ALA A 83 14.88 17.48 -7.23
N PHE A 84 15.55 16.45 -7.76
CA PHE A 84 15.86 15.21 -7.04
C PHE A 84 17.35 14.95 -6.98
N THR A 85 17.80 14.39 -5.86
CA THR A 85 19.16 13.84 -5.70
C THR A 85 19.08 12.37 -5.30
N PRO A 86 19.93 11.47 -5.82
CA PRO A 86 19.99 10.09 -5.34
C PRO A 86 20.30 10.02 -3.84
N ASP A 87 19.71 9.05 -3.14
CA ASP A 87 20.16 8.68 -1.81
C ASP A 87 21.46 7.86 -1.96
N GLY A 88 22.54 8.33 -1.33
CA GLY A 88 23.86 7.69 -1.45
C GLY A 88 23.97 6.34 -0.72
N ARG A 89 22.92 5.88 -0.04
CA ARG A 89 22.89 4.63 0.75
C ARG A 89 21.78 3.69 0.32
N VAL A 90 20.62 4.22 -0.06
CA VAL A 90 19.45 3.44 -0.43
C VAL A 90 19.26 3.51 -1.95
N MET A 91 19.59 2.43 -2.65
CA MET A 91 19.67 2.43 -4.12
C MET A 91 18.37 2.86 -4.80
N HIS A 92 17.23 2.51 -4.22
CA HIS A 92 15.91 2.78 -4.79
C HIS A 92 15.33 4.15 -4.41
N ARG A 93 16.04 4.92 -3.60
CA ARG A 93 15.55 6.18 -3.06
C ARG A 93 16.13 7.38 -3.79
N LEU A 94 15.25 8.30 -4.15
CA LEU A 94 15.58 9.67 -4.48
C LEU A 94 15.13 10.59 -3.34
N VAL A 95 15.73 11.76 -3.25
CA VAL A 95 15.37 12.79 -2.27
C VAL A 95 14.96 14.04 -3.03
N TYR A 96 13.70 14.43 -2.91
CA TYR A 96 13.19 15.69 -3.44
C TYR A 96 13.73 16.86 -2.62
N ARG A 97 14.23 17.88 -3.32
CA ARG A 97 14.91 19.07 -2.76
C ARG A 97 14.11 20.36 -2.93
N GLY A 98 12.97 20.32 -3.62
CA GLY A 98 12.18 21.52 -3.95
C GLY A 98 11.35 22.12 -2.79
N GLY A 99 11.67 21.82 -1.53
CA GLY A 99 11.00 22.39 -0.36
C GLY A 99 11.41 21.70 0.94
N MET A 100 11.68 22.50 1.97
CA MET A 100 12.09 22.12 3.34
C MET A 100 13.54 21.64 3.54
N GLY A 101 14.41 22.62 3.83
CA GLY A 101 15.64 22.44 4.61
C GLY A 101 16.63 21.39 4.06
N GLN A 102 17.61 21.01 4.89
CA GLN A 102 18.69 20.12 4.44
C GLN A 102 18.28 18.64 4.31
N ARG A 103 17.18 18.21 4.94
CA ARG A 103 16.76 16.79 4.98
C ARG A 103 16.14 16.30 3.66
N GLY A 104 15.39 17.14 2.94
CA GLY A 104 14.65 16.74 1.75
C GLY A 104 13.51 15.75 2.02
N TYR A 105 12.75 15.41 0.97
CA TYR A 105 11.56 14.57 1.06
C TYR A 105 11.77 13.26 0.28
N PRO A 106 11.81 12.09 0.94
CA PRO A 106 12.13 10.82 0.28
C PRO A 106 11.07 10.38 -0.74
N LEU A 107 11.56 9.84 -1.84
CA LEU A 107 10.81 9.15 -2.88
C LEU A 107 11.43 7.77 -3.10
N ASP A 108 10.70 6.72 -2.75
CA ASP A 108 11.13 5.33 -2.94
C ASP A 108 10.53 4.79 -4.24
N LEU A 109 11.39 4.36 -5.16
CA LEU A 109 11.01 3.77 -6.44
C LEU A 109 11.10 2.25 -6.34
N LEU A 110 9.97 1.57 -6.30
CA LEU A 110 9.84 0.12 -6.14
C LEU A 110 9.61 -0.52 -7.51
N PRO A 111 10.63 -1.11 -8.15
CA PRO A 111 10.47 -1.66 -9.47
C PRO A 111 9.80 -3.05 -9.41
N PHE A 112 8.99 -3.38 -10.40
CA PHE A 112 8.38 -4.71 -10.57
C PHE A 112 8.08 -4.97 -12.06
N GLY A 113 7.69 -6.19 -12.44
CA GLY A 113 7.31 -6.53 -13.82
C GLY A 113 8.33 -7.41 -14.52
N GLY A 114 8.76 -7.04 -15.73
CA GLY A 114 9.67 -7.84 -16.57
C GLY A 114 11.09 -8.02 -16.04
N ILE A 115 11.41 -7.47 -14.86
CA ILE A 115 12.71 -7.60 -14.18
C ILE A 115 12.78 -8.73 -13.14
N GLU A 116 11.69 -9.46 -12.93
CA GLU A 116 11.62 -10.61 -12.03
C GLU A 116 12.53 -11.76 -12.51
N GLN A 117 13.38 -12.29 -11.63
CA GLN A 117 14.29 -13.41 -11.94
C GLN A 117 13.73 -14.76 -11.51
N ARG A 118 12.84 -14.74 -10.52
CA ARG A 118 12.01 -15.87 -10.08
C ARG A 118 10.59 -15.32 -9.88
N PRO A 119 9.57 -16.19 -9.81
CA PRO A 119 8.20 -15.73 -9.59
C PRO A 119 8.13 -14.76 -8.41
N ASN A 120 7.70 -13.52 -8.67
CA ASN A 120 7.55 -12.46 -7.68
C ASN A 120 8.84 -12.02 -6.97
N GLU A 121 10.03 -12.32 -7.49
CA GLU A 121 11.30 -11.88 -6.86
C GLU A 121 12.16 -11.10 -7.84
N ILE A 122 12.64 -9.95 -7.38
CA ILE A 122 13.69 -9.18 -8.05
C ILE A 122 14.96 -9.21 -7.21
N ALA A 123 16.12 -9.20 -7.85
CA ALA A 123 17.41 -9.04 -7.20
C ALA A 123 18.06 -7.74 -7.66
N TRP A 124 18.41 -6.88 -6.71
CA TRP A 124 18.92 -5.55 -6.99
C TRP A 124 20.36 -5.61 -7.55
N PRO A 125 20.67 -4.95 -8.68
CA PRO A 125 22.02 -4.87 -9.22
C PRO A 125 22.94 -4.02 -8.32
N PRO A 126 24.28 -4.11 -8.49
CA PRO A 126 24.98 -4.99 -9.43
C PRO A 126 25.28 -6.40 -8.88
N ASP A 127 25.24 -6.59 -7.57
CA ASP A 127 25.66 -7.84 -6.92
C ASP A 127 24.54 -8.89 -6.84
N LEU A 128 23.29 -8.48 -7.06
CA LEU A 128 22.10 -9.34 -6.98
C LEU A 128 21.95 -10.03 -5.61
N SER A 129 22.59 -9.47 -4.58
CA SER A 129 22.61 -10.06 -3.23
C SER A 129 21.37 -9.69 -2.41
N ILE A 130 20.76 -8.55 -2.75
CA ILE A 130 19.56 -8.03 -2.10
C ILE A 130 18.35 -8.44 -2.94
N VAL A 131 17.55 -9.37 -2.41
CA VAL A 131 16.31 -9.86 -3.04
C VAL A 131 15.10 -9.17 -2.42
N MET A 132 14.13 -8.79 -3.23
CA MET A 132 12.86 -8.20 -2.80
C MET A 132 11.69 -8.96 -3.42
N ASN A 133 10.71 -9.30 -2.60
CA ASN A 133 9.43 -9.82 -3.07
C ASN A 133 8.59 -8.69 -3.67
N VAL A 134 8.05 -8.93 -4.86
CA VAL A 134 7.16 -8.04 -5.60
C VAL A 134 5.79 -8.65 -5.87
N ALA A 135 5.43 -9.72 -5.15
CA ALA A 135 4.12 -10.36 -5.22
C ALA A 135 3.00 -9.35 -4.96
N GLY A 136 1.95 -9.43 -5.77
CA GLY A 136 0.78 -8.57 -5.66
C GLY A 136 0.90 -7.20 -6.30
N TYR A 137 2.09 -6.72 -6.72
CA TYR A 137 2.20 -5.41 -7.37
C TYR A 137 1.52 -5.37 -8.74
N ARG A 138 1.55 -6.46 -9.50
CA ARG A 138 0.89 -6.56 -10.80
C ARG A 138 -0.63 -6.50 -10.66
N GLU A 139 -1.16 -7.28 -9.72
CA GLU A 139 -2.58 -7.26 -9.35
C GLU A 139 -3.00 -5.90 -8.79
N ALA A 140 -2.19 -5.30 -7.92
CA ALA A 140 -2.43 -3.98 -7.34
C ALA A 140 -2.45 -2.88 -8.40
N LEU A 141 -1.58 -2.94 -9.41
CA LEU A 141 -1.60 -2.01 -10.55
C LEU A 141 -2.87 -2.20 -11.40
N ALA A 142 -3.26 -3.45 -11.68
CA ALA A 142 -4.46 -3.75 -12.45
C ALA A 142 -5.75 -3.30 -11.75
N ALA A 143 -5.77 -3.34 -10.41
CA ALA A 143 -6.89 -2.90 -9.58
C ALA A 143 -6.67 -1.51 -8.95
N ALA A 144 -5.83 -0.68 -9.58
CA ALA A 144 -5.54 0.66 -9.08
C ALA A 144 -6.76 1.58 -9.20
N GLU A 145 -6.93 2.44 -8.20
CA GLU A 145 -7.93 3.51 -8.20
C GLU A 145 -7.35 4.76 -8.85
N GLU A 146 -8.14 5.42 -9.68
CA GLU A 146 -7.84 6.76 -10.17
C GLU A 146 -8.29 7.79 -9.13
N VAL A 147 -7.33 8.55 -8.59
CA VAL A 147 -7.57 9.57 -7.57
C VAL A 147 -7.19 10.94 -8.10
N GLU A 148 -8.15 11.86 -8.14
CA GLU A 148 -7.91 13.28 -8.41
C GLU A 148 -7.33 13.94 -7.16
N VAL A 149 -6.01 14.18 -7.18
CA VAL A 149 -5.24 14.73 -6.03
C VAL A 149 -5.16 16.25 -6.03
N HIS A 150 -5.46 16.87 -7.17
CA HIS A 150 -5.63 18.30 -7.38
C HIS A 150 -6.56 18.47 -8.58
N PRO A 151 -7.38 19.55 -8.68
CA PRO A 151 -8.26 19.77 -9.83
C PRO A 151 -7.55 19.52 -11.17
N GLY A 152 -8.07 18.56 -11.95
CA GLY A 152 -7.54 18.17 -13.25
C GLY A 152 -6.27 17.32 -13.23
N PHE A 153 -5.77 16.92 -12.06
CA PHE A 153 -4.58 16.09 -11.90
C PHE A 153 -4.92 14.78 -11.18
N VAL A 154 -4.94 13.70 -11.97
CA VAL A 154 -5.32 12.34 -11.55
C VAL A 154 -4.09 11.45 -11.56
N VAL A 155 -3.92 10.68 -10.49
CA VAL A 155 -2.85 9.68 -10.35
C VAL A 155 -3.43 8.31 -10.04
N ARG A 156 -2.71 7.24 -10.42
CA ARG A 156 -3.06 5.87 -10.04
C ARG A 156 -2.57 5.59 -8.62
N VAL A 157 -3.48 5.23 -7.74
CA VAL A 157 -3.22 4.90 -6.34
C VAL A 157 -3.65 3.45 -6.10
N VAL A 158 -2.85 2.69 -5.35
CA VAL A 158 -3.24 1.33 -4.98
C VAL A 158 -4.56 1.35 -4.21
N SER A 159 -5.50 0.49 -4.60
CA SER A 159 -6.75 0.31 -3.86
C SER A 159 -6.46 -0.23 -2.46
N LEU A 160 -7.34 0.03 -1.47
CA LEU A 160 -7.11 -0.49 -0.11
C LEU A 160 -6.97 -2.03 -0.05
N PRO A 161 -7.71 -2.83 -0.83
CA PRO A 161 -7.48 -4.28 -0.92
C PRO A 161 -6.11 -4.63 -1.53
N GLY A 162 -5.71 -3.95 -2.62
CA GLY A 162 -4.38 -4.11 -3.20
C GLY A 162 -3.26 -3.73 -2.23
N LEU A 163 -3.48 -2.69 -1.41
CA LEU A 163 -2.52 -2.25 -0.41
C LEU A 163 -2.38 -3.29 0.71
N ALA A 164 -3.48 -3.90 1.16
CA ALA A 164 -3.45 -4.97 2.14
C ALA A 164 -2.62 -6.18 1.64
N ILE A 165 -2.76 -6.55 0.36
CA ILE A 165 -1.98 -7.61 -0.28
C ILE A 165 -0.47 -7.30 -0.23
N VAL A 166 -0.05 -6.16 -0.79
CA VAL A 166 1.39 -5.83 -0.84
C VAL A 166 1.97 -5.61 0.56
N LYS A 167 1.17 -5.12 1.52
CA LYS A 167 1.59 -4.96 2.92
C LYS A 167 1.80 -6.29 3.64
N LEU A 168 1.01 -7.32 3.35
CA LEU A 168 1.20 -8.66 3.91
C LEU A 168 2.53 -9.27 3.45
N PHE A 169 2.86 -9.21 2.16
CA PHE A 169 4.14 -9.70 1.65
C PHE A 169 5.32 -8.88 2.17
N ALA A 170 5.19 -7.55 2.13
CA ALA A 170 6.19 -6.67 2.73
C ALA A 170 6.45 -7.01 4.20
N TRP A 171 5.40 -7.16 5.02
CA TRP A 171 5.56 -7.56 6.41
C TRP A 171 6.18 -8.96 6.56
N ALA A 172 5.87 -9.90 5.67
CA ALA A 172 6.46 -11.24 5.70
C ALA A 172 8.00 -11.16 5.61
N ASP A 173 8.48 -10.33 4.69
CA ASP A 173 9.89 -10.17 4.35
C ASP A 173 10.65 -9.35 5.40
N ARG A 174 10.16 -8.17 5.75
CA ARG A 174 10.89 -7.19 6.60
C ARG A 174 10.24 -6.92 7.96
N GLY A 175 9.20 -7.67 8.33
CA GLY A 175 8.47 -7.47 9.59
C GLY A 175 9.34 -7.70 10.84
N ALA A 176 10.44 -8.44 10.71
CA ALA A 176 11.43 -8.58 11.78
C ALA A 176 12.19 -7.26 12.05
N ASP A 177 12.40 -6.45 11.02
CA ASP A 177 13.14 -5.18 11.11
C ASP A 177 12.23 -4.02 11.50
N THR A 178 10.97 -4.05 11.05
CA THR A 178 10.03 -2.95 11.29
C THR A 178 8.57 -3.40 11.39
N PRO A 179 7.79 -2.90 12.36
CA PRO A 179 6.37 -3.23 12.49
C PRO A 179 5.47 -2.38 11.58
N LYS A 180 6.03 -1.44 10.79
CA LYS A 180 5.24 -0.42 10.07
C LYS A 180 4.15 -1.02 9.17
N ASP A 181 4.47 -2.08 8.45
CA ASP A 181 3.51 -2.74 7.56
C ASP A 181 2.39 -3.43 8.35
N ALA A 182 2.69 -4.01 9.53
CA ALA A 182 1.68 -4.55 10.44
C ALA A 182 0.78 -3.45 11.03
N LEU A 183 1.31 -2.24 11.29
CA LEU A 183 0.50 -1.11 11.76
C LEU A 183 -0.49 -0.65 10.68
N ASP A 184 -0.07 -0.65 9.42
CA ASP A 184 -0.97 -0.40 8.30
C ASP A 184 -2.02 -1.51 8.19
N LEU A 185 -1.63 -2.78 8.35
CA LEU A 185 -2.54 -3.94 8.37
C LEU A 185 -3.49 -3.95 9.58
N ALA A 186 -3.21 -3.22 10.66
CA ALA A 186 -4.17 -2.98 11.74
C ALA A 186 -5.17 -1.86 11.39
N THR A 187 -4.73 -0.88 10.60
CA THR A 187 -5.54 0.30 10.25
C THR A 187 -6.52 0.00 9.11
N LEU A 188 -6.04 -0.62 8.03
CA LEU A 188 -6.84 -0.85 6.82
C LEU A 188 -8.14 -1.61 7.09
N PRO A 189 -8.15 -2.76 7.81
CA PRO A 189 -9.38 -3.53 8.03
C PRO A 189 -10.39 -2.74 8.86
N ARG A 190 -9.93 -2.01 9.88
CA ARG A 190 -10.77 -1.22 10.79
C ARG A 190 -11.48 -0.09 10.06
N GLN A 191 -10.78 0.60 9.16
CA GLN A 191 -11.33 1.75 8.44
C GLN A 191 -12.14 1.35 7.20
N TYR A 192 -12.10 0.09 6.78
CA TYR A 192 -12.61 -0.29 5.47
C TYR A 192 -14.13 -0.14 5.34
N SER A 193 -14.89 -0.31 6.44
CA SER A 193 -16.34 -0.09 6.46
C SER A 193 -16.71 1.35 6.07
N GLY A 194 -16.02 2.34 6.66
CA GLY A 194 -16.23 3.77 6.38
C GLY A 194 -15.61 4.26 5.07
N ALA A 195 -14.75 3.45 4.43
CA ALA A 195 -14.03 3.83 3.20
C ALA A 195 -14.91 3.67 1.94
N GLY A 196 -16.11 4.27 1.96
CA GLY A 196 -17.10 4.18 0.88
C GLY A 196 -17.89 2.88 0.85
N ASN A 197 -17.83 2.06 1.92
CA ASN A 197 -18.45 0.74 1.97
C ASN A 197 -19.68 0.63 2.86
N GLU A 198 -20.11 1.71 3.53
CA GLU A 198 -21.26 1.70 4.43
C GLU A 198 -22.53 1.25 3.72
N ASP A 199 -22.88 1.87 2.59
CA ASP A 199 -24.07 1.50 1.81
C ASP A 199 -24.01 0.04 1.33
N ARG A 200 -22.83 -0.43 0.93
CA ARG A 200 -22.62 -1.83 0.52
C ARG A 200 -22.80 -2.80 1.69
N LEU A 201 -22.33 -2.43 2.88
CA LEU A 201 -22.49 -3.21 4.12
C LEU A 201 -23.93 -3.28 4.60
N PHE A 202 -24.69 -2.18 4.51
CA PHE A 202 -26.10 -2.15 4.89
C PHE A 202 -27.05 -2.64 3.79
N GLY A 203 -26.56 -2.80 2.56
CA GLY A 203 -27.29 -3.32 1.41
C GLY A 203 -26.87 -4.74 1.04
N GLU A 204 -26.00 -4.86 0.03
CA GLU A 204 -25.59 -6.14 -0.58
C GLU A 204 -24.96 -7.12 0.43
N GLU A 205 -24.26 -6.60 1.43
CA GLU A 205 -23.49 -7.37 2.41
C GLU A 205 -24.17 -7.37 3.80
N ILE A 206 -25.49 -7.10 3.88
CA ILE A 206 -26.20 -7.07 5.18
C ILE A 206 -26.07 -8.38 5.96
N GLY A 207 -26.09 -9.53 5.27
CA GLY A 207 -25.90 -10.84 5.91
C GLY A 207 -24.51 -11.02 6.53
N LEU A 208 -23.48 -10.39 5.94
CA LEU A 208 -22.14 -10.35 6.52
C LEU A 208 -22.14 -9.54 7.82
N LEU A 209 -22.83 -8.40 7.82
CA LEU A 209 -22.92 -7.51 8.98
C LEU A 209 -23.73 -8.16 10.12
N GLU A 210 -24.86 -8.81 9.82
CA GLU A 210 -25.67 -9.58 10.77
C GLU A 210 -24.86 -10.71 11.43
N ALA A 211 -24.10 -11.48 10.63
CA ALA A 211 -23.25 -12.56 11.13
C ALA A 211 -22.14 -12.07 12.09
N LEU A 212 -21.83 -10.78 12.07
CA LEU A 212 -20.85 -10.14 12.94
C LEU A 212 -21.50 -9.24 13.99
N SER A 213 -22.81 -9.41 14.25
CA SER A 213 -23.58 -8.64 15.23
C SER A 213 -23.44 -7.13 15.03
N TYR A 214 -23.42 -6.70 13.76
CA TYR A 214 -23.31 -5.29 13.37
C TYR A 214 -22.02 -4.59 13.83
N LYS A 215 -20.95 -5.35 14.12
CA LYS A 215 -19.63 -4.80 14.41
C LYS A 215 -18.94 -4.33 13.12
N LEU A 216 -19.08 -3.04 12.81
CA LEU A 216 -18.57 -2.44 11.56
C LEU A 216 -17.07 -2.65 11.34
N ASP A 217 -16.25 -2.59 12.38
CA ASP A 217 -14.79 -2.79 12.24
C ASP A 217 -14.45 -4.22 11.80
N LEU A 218 -15.17 -5.22 12.34
CA LEU A 218 -15.01 -6.63 11.96
C LEU A 218 -15.61 -6.91 10.57
N ALA A 219 -16.73 -6.26 10.25
CA ALA A 219 -17.36 -6.35 8.94
C ALA A 219 -16.47 -5.73 7.85
N GLY A 220 -15.87 -4.58 8.13
CA GLY A 220 -14.84 -3.95 7.30
C GLY A 220 -13.66 -4.89 7.05
N ALA A 221 -13.16 -5.55 8.09
CA ALA A 221 -12.07 -6.52 7.96
C ALA A 221 -12.44 -7.70 7.05
N ARG A 222 -13.63 -8.30 7.22
CA ARG A 222 -14.08 -9.40 6.38
C ARG A 222 -14.29 -8.94 4.93
N LEU A 223 -14.90 -7.78 4.73
CA LEU A 223 -15.15 -7.22 3.41
C LEU A 223 -13.85 -6.87 2.67
N LEU A 224 -12.85 -6.33 3.38
CA LEU A 224 -11.50 -6.07 2.85
C LEU A 224 -10.86 -7.38 2.36
N GLY A 225 -11.01 -8.47 3.13
CA GLY A 225 -10.57 -9.79 2.72
C GLY A 225 -11.26 -10.28 1.44
N LYS A 226 -12.60 -10.13 1.36
CA LYS A 226 -13.37 -10.52 0.16
C LYS A 226 -12.90 -9.76 -1.08
N ASP A 227 -12.68 -8.46 -0.96
CA ASP A 227 -12.22 -7.64 -2.08
C ASP A 227 -10.74 -7.88 -2.41
N ALA A 228 -9.90 -8.17 -1.42
CA ALA A 228 -8.53 -8.61 -1.66
C ALA A 228 -8.51 -9.93 -2.45
N ALA A 229 -9.47 -10.83 -2.21
CA ALA A 229 -9.61 -12.07 -2.99
C ALA A 229 -9.97 -11.81 -4.46
N ARG A 230 -10.69 -10.71 -4.76
CA ARG A 230 -11.04 -10.29 -6.12
C ARG A 230 -9.86 -9.66 -6.85
N VAL A 231 -8.97 -8.99 -6.11
CA VAL A 231 -7.73 -8.41 -6.66
C VAL A 231 -6.67 -9.48 -6.87
N ALA A 232 -6.48 -10.37 -5.90
CA ALA A 232 -5.42 -11.39 -5.94
C ALA A 232 -5.65 -12.45 -7.02
N THR A 233 -4.58 -12.89 -7.68
CA THR A 233 -4.59 -14.14 -8.43
C THR A 233 -4.77 -15.33 -7.49
N PRO A 234 -5.17 -16.52 -7.99
CA PRO A 234 -5.27 -17.72 -7.16
C PRO A 234 -3.97 -18.07 -6.42
N GLU A 235 -2.82 -17.86 -7.06
CA GLU A 235 -1.50 -18.08 -6.46
C GLU A 235 -1.22 -17.06 -5.34
N THR A 236 -1.38 -15.77 -5.61
CA THR A 236 -1.21 -14.71 -4.61
C THR A 236 -2.14 -14.93 -3.40
N ARG A 237 -3.38 -15.34 -3.65
CA ARG A 237 -4.35 -15.70 -2.62
C ARG A 237 -3.89 -16.89 -1.78
N HIS A 238 -3.37 -17.94 -2.42
CA HIS A 238 -2.84 -19.11 -1.73
C HIS A 238 -1.65 -18.74 -0.83
N GLN A 239 -0.72 -17.92 -1.32
CA GLN A 239 0.44 -17.46 -0.56
C GLN A 239 0.03 -16.62 0.66
N ILE A 240 -0.98 -15.74 0.52
CA ILE A 240 -1.52 -14.98 1.65
C ILE A 240 -2.12 -15.91 2.70
N LEU A 241 -2.94 -16.88 2.30
CA LEU A 241 -3.53 -17.84 3.23
C LEU A 241 -2.45 -18.65 3.94
N ALA A 242 -1.45 -19.16 3.22
CA ALA A 242 -0.32 -19.89 3.79
C ALA A 242 0.47 -19.04 4.80
N LEU A 243 0.68 -17.75 4.53
CA LEU A 243 1.31 -16.81 5.47
C LEU A 243 0.49 -16.65 6.75
N LEU A 244 -0.83 -16.55 6.63
CA LEU A 244 -1.76 -16.40 7.76
C LEU A 244 -2.05 -17.72 8.51
N ASP A 245 -1.76 -18.87 7.90
CA ASP A 245 -1.85 -20.21 8.51
C ASP A 245 -0.59 -20.60 9.30
N ASP A 246 0.58 -20.04 8.96
CA ASP A 246 1.80 -20.25 9.71
C ASP A 246 1.69 -19.62 11.10
N ALA A 247 1.68 -20.46 12.14
CA ALA A 247 1.49 -20.03 13.52
C ALA A 247 2.55 -19.02 13.99
N GLY A 248 3.82 -19.23 13.63
CA GLY A 248 4.93 -18.36 14.06
C GLY A 248 4.84 -16.97 13.43
N ARG A 249 4.52 -16.91 12.14
CA ARG A 249 4.25 -15.66 11.41
C ARG A 249 3.01 -14.99 11.96
N ARG A 250 1.89 -15.70 12.07
CA ARG A 250 0.63 -15.14 12.59
C ARG A 250 0.85 -14.53 13.97
N ASP A 251 1.48 -15.24 14.90
CA ASP A 251 1.78 -14.74 16.24
C ASP A 251 2.60 -13.44 16.22
N ARG A 252 3.59 -13.35 15.33
CA ARG A 252 4.38 -12.13 15.15
C ARG A 252 3.52 -10.99 14.60
N LEU A 253 2.69 -11.27 13.59
CA LEU A 253 1.80 -10.27 12.98
C LEU A 253 0.85 -9.69 14.02
N LEU A 254 0.21 -10.54 14.81
CA LEU A 254 -0.72 -10.13 15.87
C LEU A 254 -0.03 -9.24 16.92
N ARG A 255 1.17 -9.61 17.37
CA ARG A 255 1.95 -8.78 18.30
C ARG A 255 2.32 -7.41 17.73
N ASP A 256 2.66 -7.34 16.44
CA ASP A 256 3.00 -6.07 15.82
C ASP A 256 1.76 -5.19 15.58
N MET A 257 0.65 -5.79 15.16
CA MET A 257 -0.65 -5.13 15.00
C MET A 257 -1.20 -4.59 16.33
N ALA A 258 -1.05 -5.34 17.42
CA ALA A 258 -1.49 -4.94 18.77
C ALA A 258 -0.92 -3.58 19.21
N ARG A 259 0.25 -3.17 18.67
CA ARG A 259 0.85 -1.85 18.93
C ARG A 259 0.01 -0.69 18.39
N ALA A 260 -0.89 -0.93 17.43
CA ALA A 260 -1.86 0.04 16.93
C ALA A 260 -3.15 0.11 17.77
N PHE A 261 -3.41 -0.88 18.64
CA PHE A 261 -4.61 -0.98 19.47
C PHE A 261 -4.36 -0.59 20.94
N ARG A 262 -3.42 0.33 21.22
CA ARG A 262 -2.99 0.68 22.60
C ARG A 262 -4.08 1.17 23.56
N GLY A 263 -5.27 1.51 23.07
CA GLY A 263 -6.43 1.88 23.89
C GLY A 263 -7.48 0.78 24.07
N ALA A 264 -7.28 -0.40 23.45
CA ALA A 264 -8.18 -1.53 23.60
C ALA A 264 -7.94 -2.26 24.93
N GLU A 265 -8.99 -2.89 25.47
CA GLU A 265 -8.91 -3.72 26.68
C GLU A 265 -8.00 -4.93 26.44
N ASP A 266 -8.10 -5.56 25.27
CA ASP A 266 -7.20 -6.62 24.80
C ASP A 266 -6.72 -6.33 23.37
N PRO A 267 -5.57 -5.63 23.21
CA PRO A 267 -5.01 -5.30 21.90
C PRO A 267 -4.66 -6.50 21.02
N ILE A 268 -4.35 -7.66 21.62
CA ILE A 268 -4.01 -8.88 20.88
C ILE A 268 -5.29 -9.53 20.38
N ALA A 269 -6.34 -9.62 21.21
CA ALA A 269 -7.63 -10.15 20.79
C ALA A 269 -8.26 -9.31 19.66
N GLU A 270 -8.11 -7.98 19.69
CA GLU A 270 -8.56 -7.09 18.60
C GLU A 270 -7.80 -7.37 17.30
N ALA A 271 -6.46 -7.48 17.36
CA ALA A 271 -5.66 -7.85 16.21
C ALA A 271 -6.05 -9.22 15.66
N GLU A 272 -6.29 -10.19 16.54
CA GLU A 272 -6.69 -11.54 16.18
C GLU A 272 -8.06 -11.57 15.51
N ALA A 273 -9.06 -10.90 16.08
CA ALA A 273 -10.39 -10.81 15.50
C ALA A 273 -10.35 -10.17 14.11
N SER A 274 -9.60 -9.08 13.95
CA SER A 274 -9.40 -8.40 12.66
C SER A 274 -8.78 -9.32 11.60
N ILE A 275 -7.66 -9.98 11.91
CA ILE A 275 -7.01 -10.92 10.97
C ILE A 275 -7.88 -12.14 10.69
N ALA A 276 -8.60 -12.66 11.68
CA ALA A 276 -9.52 -13.78 11.48
C ALA A 276 -10.63 -13.42 10.48
N GLN A 277 -11.17 -12.20 10.56
CA GLN A 277 -12.17 -11.74 9.61
C GLN A 277 -11.60 -11.50 8.22
N PHE A 278 -10.46 -10.82 8.11
CA PHE A 278 -9.77 -10.66 6.82
C PHE A 278 -9.48 -12.02 6.17
N LYS A 279 -8.97 -12.98 6.95
CA LYS A 279 -8.69 -14.34 6.49
C LYS A 279 -9.95 -15.07 6.04
N THR A 280 -11.07 -14.92 6.76
CA THR A 280 -12.37 -15.49 6.37
C THR A 280 -12.81 -14.95 5.01
N GLY A 281 -12.76 -13.63 4.85
CA GLY A 281 -13.13 -12.95 3.60
C GLY A 281 -12.25 -13.37 2.42
N ILE A 282 -10.93 -13.35 2.60
CA ILE A 282 -10.01 -13.77 1.53
C ILE A 282 -10.08 -15.28 1.28
N GLY A 283 -10.46 -16.08 2.26
CA GLY A 283 -10.74 -17.51 2.14
C GLY A 283 -12.01 -17.85 1.36
N GLY A 284 -12.89 -16.87 1.12
CA GLY A 284 -14.12 -17.06 0.34
C GLY A 284 -15.22 -17.80 1.11
N ALA A 285 -15.22 -17.70 2.44
CA ALA A 285 -16.24 -18.23 3.33
C ALA A 285 -17.29 -17.17 3.70
#